data_AF-A0A374W546-F1
#
_entry.id   AF-A0A374W546-F1
#
_cell.length_a   1.000
_cell.length_b   1.000
_cell.length_c   1.000
_cell.angle_alpha   90.00
_cell.angle_beta   90.00
_cell.angle_gamma   90.00
#
_symmetry.space_group_name_H-M   'P 1'
#
loop_
_entity.id
_entity.type
_entity.pdbx_description
1 polymer ?
#
loop_
_entity_poly.entity_id
_entity_poly.type
_entity_poly.pdbx_seq_one_letter_code
_entity_poly.pdbx_strand_id
1 'polypeptide(L)'
;MNERQENVYQQYPTYENFLAAQGPNQILINFSNIHEIEESISVPRLSIAEMNEIYLRNDFNPGIDYYVKWLNFFNKFSNINKAMPMDIVNWAAIQLYLRYCHFYFADLKVIFEKILEAKYGKFFGSVDTVLIMSAFLQYNEERERLLHKEKERKAIEYESWRKVRSEQLRTEVYNELSSKHPDWLTGQIYEHMNQVVVQRIALEAKERFK
;
A
#
# COMPACT_ATOMS: atom_id res chain seq x y z
N MET A 1 10.41 11.83 8.11
CA MET A 1 10.22 10.38 8.01
C MET A 1 9.06 9.99 8.90
N ASN A 2 8.23 9.04 8.49
CA ASN A 2 7.21 8.42 9.34
C ASN A 2 7.81 7.25 10.15
N GLU A 3 7.08 6.73 11.14
CA GLU A 3 7.54 5.63 12.01
C GLU A 3 8.04 4.40 11.21
N ARG A 4 7.38 4.07 10.10
CA ARG A 4 7.82 2.96 9.22
C ARG A 4 9.16 3.26 8.56
N GLN A 5 9.35 4.47 8.04
CA GLN A 5 10.60 4.89 7.40
C GLN A 5 11.76 4.90 8.42
N GLU A 6 11.51 5.35 9.65
CA GLU A 6 12.49 5.31 10.73
C GLU A 6 12.89 3.88 11.09
N ASN A 7 11.93 2.97 11.25
CA ASN A 7 12.19 1.55 11.50
C ASN A 7 13.03 0.91 10.38
N VAL A 8 12.71 1.23 9.12
CA VAL A 8 13.48 0.74 7.96
C VAL A 8 14.91 1.29 7.98
N TYR A 9 15.09 2.58 8.26
CA TYR A 9 16.42 3.19 8.33
C TYR A 9 17.25 2.63 9.49
N GLN A 10 16.65 2.37 10.64
CA GLN A 10 17.33 1.73 11.77
C GLN A 10 17.77 0.30 11.42
N GLN A 11 16.93 -0.46 10.72
CA GLN A 11 17.24 -1.81 10.29
C GLN A 11 18.29 -1.84 9.16
N TYR A 12 18.24 -0.88 8.25
CA TYR A 12 19.12 -0.77 7.08
C TYR A 12 19.66 0.67 6.97
N PRO A 13 20.76 1.01 7.66
CA PRO A 13 21.24 2.41 7.69
C PRO A 13 21.77 2.96 6.37
N THR A 14 22.01 2.08 5.39
CA THR A 14 22.50 2.44 4.05
C THR A 14 21.65 1.77 2.98
N TYR A 15 21.68 2.35 1.78
CA TYR A 15 20.99 1.77 0.63
C TYR A 15 21.59 0.41 0.24
N GLU A 16 22.90 0.23 0.42
CA GLU A 16 23.59 -1.03 0.17
C GLU A 16 23.12 -2.12 1.14
N ASN A 17 22.97 -1.79 2.43
CA ASN A 17 22.37 -2.70 3.41
C ASN A 17 20.93 -3.06 3.03
N PHE A 18 20.15 -2.08 2.58
CA PHE A 18 18.78 -2.29 2.13
C PHE A 18 18.75 -3.23 0.91
N LEU A 19 19.56 -2.98 -0.11
CA LEU A 19 19.62 -3.83 -1.31
C LEU A 19 20.09 -5.25 -1.03
N ALA A 20 21.01 -5.45 -0.08
CA ALA A 20 21.46 -6.78 0.29
C ALA A 20 20.31 -7.64 0.83
N ALA A 21 19.37 -7.04 1.57
CA ALA A 21 18.25 -7.73 2.20
C ALA A 21 16.95 -7.69 1.36
N GLN A 22 16.71 -6.60 0.65
CA GLN A 22 15.45 -6.28 -0.03
C GLN A 22 15.62 -6.07 -1.53
N GLY A 23 16.77 -6.43 -2.10
CA GLY A 23 17.02 -6.32 -3.54
C GLY A 23 16.10 -7.21 -4.38
N PRO A 24 16.03 -7.00 -5.71
CA PRO A 24 15.13 -7.73 -6.60
C PRO A 24 15.26 -9.26 -6.57
N ASN A 25 16.45 -9.78 -6.27
CA ASN A 25 16.65 -11.22 -6.10
C ASN A 25 16.09 -11.78 -4.77
N GLN A 26 15.83 -10.92 -3.79
CA GLN A 26 15.28 -11.27 -2.49
C GLN A 26 13.76 -11.09 -2.42
N ILE A 27 13.15 -10.25 -3.26
CA ILE A 27 11.70 -9.97 -3.18
C ILE A 27 10.83 -11.23 -3.35
N LEU A 28 11.27 -12.21 -4.15
CA LEU A 28 10.57 -13.48 -4.32
C LEU A 28 10.54 -14.32 -3.03
N ILE A 29 11.58 -14.18 -2.20
CA ILE A 29 11.71 -14.86 -0.91
C ILE A 29 10.97 -14.07 0.17
N ASN A 30 11.23 -12.77 0.26
CA ASN A 30 10.68 -11.90 1.31
C ASN A 30 9.15 -11.76 1.22
N PHE A 31 8.59 -11.90 0.02
CA PHE A 31 7.15 -11.82 -0.24
C PHE A 31 6.61 -13.14 -0.82
N SER A 32 7.17 -14.28 -0.40
CA SER A 32 6.81 -15.60 -0.92
C SER A 32 5.33 -15.96 -0.70
N ASN A 33 4.67 -15.32 0.27
CA ASN A 33 3.26 -15.52 0.61
C ASN A 33 2.30 -14.48 0.00
N ILE A 34 2.78 -13.63 -0.92
CA ILE A 34 1.96 -12.58 -1.57
C ILE A 34 1.90 -12.89 -3.07
N HIS A 35 0.79 -13.41 -3.56
CA HIS A 35 0.58 -13.79 -4.96
C HIS A 35 -0.46 -12.91 -5.66
N GLU A 36 -1.35 -12.28 -4.90
CA GLU A 36 -2.41 -11.41 -5.43
C GLU A 36 -2.24 -9.96 -5.00
N ILE A 37 -2.87 -9.05 -5.75
CA ILE A 37 -2.77 -7.61 -5.50
C ILE A 37 -3.39 -7.26 -4.15
N GLU A 38 -4.52 -7.88 -3.81
CA GLU A 38 -5.21 -7.74 -2.53
C GLU A 38 -4.29 -8.01 -1.34
N GLU A 39 -3.44 -9.04 -1.44
CA GLU A 39 -2.48 -9.39 -0.39
C GLU A 39 -1.41 -8.30 -0.24
N SER A 40 -0.94 -7.74 -1.36
CA SER A 40 0.02 -6.62 -1.38
C SER A 40 -0.57 -5.33 -0.77
N ILE A 41 -1.83 -5.01 -1.05
CA ILE A 41 -2.47 -3.78 -0.55
C ILE A 41 -3.16 -3.93 0.82
N SER A 42 -3.34 -5.16 1.31
CA SER A 42 -4.01 -5.46 2.58
C SER A 42 -3.35 -4.83 3.81
N VAL A 43 -2.03 -4.61 3.75
CA VAL A 43 -1.23 -4.04 4.83
C VAL A 43 -0.39 -2.90 4.25
N PRO A 44 -0.30 -1.74 4.94
CA PRO A 44 0.62 -0.69 4.57
C PRO A 44 2.08 -1.18 4.61
N ARG A 45 2.78 -1.08 3.47
CA ARG A 45 4.17 -1.56 3.28
C ARG A 45 5.08 -0.42 2.85
N LEU A 46 6.38 -0.65 2.82
CA LEU A 46 7.34 0.30 2.29
C LEU A 46 7.19 0.39 0.76
N SER A 47 6.98 1.59 0.24
CA SER A 47 6.95 1.90 -1.20
C SER A 47 8.32 2.26 -1.75
N ILE A 48 8.46 2.24 -3.08
CA ILE A 48 9.67 2.70 -3.77
C ILE A 48 9.91 4.19 -3.51
N ALA A 49 8.86 5.02 -3.47
CA ALA A 49 8.94 6.43 -3.14
C ALA A 49 9.47 6.64 -1.71
N GLU A 50 8.89 5.93 -0.72
CA GLU A 50 9.34 6.02 0.67
C GLU A 50 10.79 5.54 0.82
N MET A 51 11.20 4.46 0.15
CA MET A 51 12.58 4.00 0.13
C MET A 51 13.52 5.04 -0.49
N ASN A 52 13.10 5.64 -1.60
CA ASN A 52 13.85 6.72 -2.23
C ASN A 52 14.06 7.88 -1.25
N GLU A 53 13.02 8.33 -0.56
CA GLU A 53 13.14 9.40 0.46
C GLU A 53 14.13 9.05 1.58
N ILE A 54 14.21 7.77 1.99
CA ILE A 54 15.14 7.36 3.05
C ILE A 54 16.60 7.49 2.61
N TYR A 55 16.90 7.12 1.36
CA TYR A 55 18.29 6.98 0.89
C TYR A 55 18.72 8.01 -0.16
N LEU A 56 17.86 8.98 -0.50
CA LEU A 56 18.17 10.02 -1.48
C LEU A 56 19.44 10.79 -1.06
N ARG A 57 20.43 10.84 -1.96
CA ARG A 57 21.71 11.53 -1.69
C ARG A 57 22.20 12.21 -2.96
N ASN A 58 22.37 13.53 -2.91
CA ASN A 58 22.89 14.33 -4.03
C ASN A 58 22.14 14.01 -5.34
N ASP A 59 22.87 13.60 -6.37
CA ASP A 59 22.34 13.26 -7.70
C ASP A 59 21.97 11.77 -7.85
N PHE A 60 22.10 10.97 -6.79
CA PHE A 60 21.73 9.56 -6.81
C PHE A 60 20.27 9.38 -6.38
N ASN A 61 19.47 8.75 -7.26
CA ASN A 61 18.07 8.41 -7.00
C ASN A 61 17.93 6.89 -6.76
N PRO A 62 17.84 6.44 -5.49
CA PRO A 62 17.70 5.04 -5.14
C PRO A 62 16.47 4.36 -5.76
N GLY A 63 15.39 5.10 -5.99
CA GLY A 63 14.17 4.57 -6.61
C GLY A 63 14.38 4.17 -8.07
N ILE A 64 15.04 5.03 -8.86
CA ILE A 64 15.41 4.73 -10.25
C ILE A 64 16.41 3.58 -10.28
N ASP A 65 17.45 3.61 -9.44
CA ASP A 65 18.45 2.53 -9.38
C ASP A 65 17.82 1.18 -8.99
N TYR A 66 16.82 1.19 -8.11
CA TYR A 66 16.08 -0.03 -7.76
C TYR A 66 15.34 -0.61 -8.97
N TYR A 67 14.65 0.23 -9.75
CA TYR A 67 14.00 -0.21 -10.98
C TYR A 67 15.00 -0.72 -12.03
N VAL A 68 16.18 -0.10 -12.14
CA VAL A 68 17.28 -0.63 -12.99
C VAL A 68 17.67 -2.04 -12.55
N LYS A 69 17.87 -2.27 -11.25
CA LYS A 69 18.21 -3.59 -10.72
C LYS A 69 17.08 -4.59 -10.93
N TRP A 70 15.82 -4.17 -10.79
CA TRP A 70 14.66 -5.03 -11.01
C TRP A 70 14.56 -5.47 -12.48
N LEU A 71 14.71 -4.54 -13.43
CA LEU A 71 14.73 -4.84 -14.86
C LEU A 71 15.90 -5.75 -15.24
N ASN A 72 17.08 -5.53 -14.67
CA ASN A 72 18.24 -6.39 -14.88
C ASN A 72 18.04 -7.80 -14.30
N PHE A 73 17.42 -7.91 -13.13
CA PHE A 73 17.05 -9.20 -12.56
C PHE A 73 16.05 -9.93 -13.45
N PHE A 74 15.02 -9.22 -13.92
CA PHE A 74 14.03 -9.75 -14.84
C PHE A 74 14.64 -10.21 -16.18
N ASN A 75 15.51 -9.40 -16.81
CA ASN A 75 16.24 -9.79 -18.02
C ASN A 75 17.03 -11.10 -17.85
N LYS A 76 17.71 -11.27 -16.71
CA LYS A 76 18.47 -12.48 -16.40
C LYS A 76 17.54 -13.68 -16.18
N PHE A 77 16.45 -13.49 -15.45
CA PHE A 77 15.53 -14.56 -15.10
C PHE A 77 14.78 -15.09 -16.33
N SER A 78 14.32 -14.19 -17.20
CA SER A 78 13.50 -14.55 -18.35
C SER A 78 14.26 -15.33 -19.43
N ASN A 79 15.58 -15.46 -19.33
CA ASN A 79 16.46 -16.23 -20.23
C ASN A 79 16.19 -16.00 -21.73
N ILE A 80 15.97 -14.74 -22.10
CA ILE A 80 15.51 -14.35 -23.43
C ILE A 80 16.72 -14.15 -24.35
N ASN A 81 16.62 -14.65 -25.59
CA ASN A 81 17.65 -14.51 -26.63
C ASN A 81 18.09 -13.05 -26.89
N LYS A 82 17.22 -12.07 -26.59
CA LYS A 82 17.47 -10.63 -26.70
C LYS A 82 16.97 -9.92 -25.44
N ALA A 83 17.86 -9.70 -24.49
CA ALA A 83 17.62 -8.85 -23.34
C ALA A 83 17.55 -7.37 -23.77
N MET A 84 16.84 -6.56 -22.98
CA MET A 84 16.79 -5.11 -23.18
C MET A 84 18.19 -4.49 -23.02
N PRO A 85 18.67 -3.67 -23.98
CA PRO A 85 19.94 -2.95 -23.86
C PRO A 85 19.98 -2.02 -22.65
N MET A 86 21.18 -1.77 -22.11
CA MET A 86 21.36 -1.07 -20.83
C MET A 86 20.86 0.39 -20.85
N ASP A 87 21.04 1.09 -21.96
CA ASP A 87 20.48 2.42 -22.20
C ASP A 87 18.95 2.40 -22.13
N ILE A 88 18.32 1.39 -22.75
CA ILE A 88 16.86 1.22 -22.70
C ILE A 88 16.39 0.84 -21.29
N VAL A 89 17.14 0.02 -20.56
CA VAL A 89 16.86 -0.30 -19.15
C VAL A 89 16.84 0.97 -18.29
N ASN A 90 17.83 1.85 -18.46
CA ASN A 90 17.90 3.11 -17.70
C ASN A 90 16.69 4.02 -18.01
N TRP A 91 16.34 4.17 -19.30
CA TRP A 91 15.16 4.95 -19.68
C TRP A 91 13.85 4.36 -19.15
N ALA A 92 13.70 3.03 -19.26
CA ALA A 92 12.54 2.33 -18.73
C ALA A 92 12.44 2.50 -17.21
N ALA A 93 13.55 2.38 -16.48
CA ALA A 93 13.58 2.57 -15.02
C ALA A 93 13.15 3.98 -14.60
N ILE A 94 13.59 5.02 -15.33
CA ILE A 94 13.13 6.40 -15.10
C ILE A 94 11.62 6.50 -15.27
N GLN A 95 11.08 5.95 -16.37
CA GLN A 95 9.62 5.99 -16.63
C GLN A 95 8.82 5.21 -15.57
N LEU A 96 9.33 4.05 -15.15
CA LEU A 96 8.70 3.25 -14.10
C LEU A 96 8.71 3.98 -12.77
N TYR A 97 9.82 4.62 -12.40
CA TYR A 97 9.88 5.41 -11.17
C TYR A 97 8.91 6.59 -11.19
N LEU A 98 8.90 7.38 -12.27
CA LEU A 98 8.03 8.55 -12.37
C LEU A 98 6.54 8.21 -12.30
N ARG A 99 6.14 7.03 -12.80
CA ARG A 99 4.73 6.61 -12.86
C ARG A 99 4.29 5.72 -11.71
N TYR A 100 5.21 4.92 -11.16
CA TYR A 100 4.88 3.80 -10.28
C TYR A 100 5.77 3.77 -9.02
N CYS A 101 6.32 4.91 -8.59
CA CYS A 101 7.05 4.99 -7.31
C CYS A 101 6.16 4.70 -6.08
N HIS A 102 4.84 4.81 -6.20
CA HIS A 102 3.89 4.48 -5.13
C HIS A 102 3.72 2.97 -4.90
N PHE A 103 4.28 2.11 -5.76
CA PHE A 103 4.24 0.68 -5.58
C PHE A 103 5.07 0.22 -4.39
N TYR A 104 4.56 -0.80 -3.70
CA TYR A 104 5.29 -1.55 -2.69
C TYR A 104 6.30 -2.51 -3.32
N PHE A 105 7.33 -2.91 -2.58
CA PHE A 105 8.22 -3.99 -3.04
C PHE A 105 7.47 -5.30 -3.29
N ALA A 106 6.42 -5.56 -2.53
CA ALA A 106 5.50 -6.67 -2.75
C ALA A 106 4.76 -6.57 -4.10
N ASP A 107 4.37 -5.36 -4.52
CA ASP A 107 3.75 -5.15 -5.84
C ASP A 107 4.70 -5.58 -6.96
N LEU A 108 5.99 -5.24 -6.85
CA LEU A 108 7.00 -5.64 -7.84
C LEU A 108 7.19 -7.16 -7.93
N LYS A 109 6.97 -7.89 -6.84
CA LYS A 109 6.96 -9.35 -6.83
C LYS A 109 5.72 -9.91 -7.55
N VAL A 110 4.54 -9.37 -7.27
CA VAL A 110 3.29 -9.82 -7.93
C VAL A 110 3.33 -9.51 -9.43
N ILE A 111 3.80 -8.32 -9.82
CA ILE A 111 4.00 -7.95 -11.23
C ILE A 111 4.92 -8.96 -11.92
N PHE A 112 6.04 -9.31 -11.28
CA PHE A 112 6.98 -10.28 -11.81
C PHE A 112 6.31 -11.64 -12.07
N GLU A 113 5.56 -12.18 -11.11
CA GLU A 113 4.84 -13.45 -11.25
C GLU A 113 3.77 -13.39 -12.35
N LYS A 114 2.94 -12.34 -12.35
CA LYS A 114 1.89 -12.18 -13.37
C LYS A 114 2.46 -12.04 -14.79
N ILE A 115 3.63 -11.43 -14.93
CA ILE A 115 4.36 -11.38 -16.19
C ILE A 115 4.81 -12.78 -16.61
N LEU A 116 5.39 -13.58 -15.71
CA LEU A 116 5.83 -14.96 -15.99
C LEU A 116 4.66 -15.90 -16.33
N GLU A 117 3.50 -15.70 -15.70
CA GLU A 117 2.26 -16.41 -15.98
C GLU A 117 1.57 -15.96 -17.28
N ALA A 118 2.17 -15.00 -18.00
CA ALA A 118 1.62 -14.38 -19.20
C ALA A 118 0.23 -13.73 -19.01
N LYS A 119 -0.12 -13.36 -17.77
CA LYS A 119 -1.38 -12.66 -17.45
C LYS A 119 -1.43 -11.25 -18.04
N TYR A 120 -0.27 -10.62 -18.24
CA TYR A 120 -0.16 -9.27 -18.81
C TYR A 120 0.38 -9.24 -20.26
N GLY A 121 0.44 -10.40 -20.92
CA GLY A 121 0.91 -10.53 -22.30
C GLY A 121 1.80 -11.75 -22.50
N LYS A 122 1.95 -12.19 -23.76
CA LYS A 122 2.81 -13.33 -24.12
C LYS A 122 4.16 -12.85 -24.65
N PHE A 123 5.24 -13.55 -24.28
CA PHE A 123 6.57 -13.33 -24.83
C PHE A 123 6.71 -13.97 -26.21
N PHE A 124 7.04 -13.18 -27.22
CA PHE A 124 7.40 -13.67 -28.55
C PHE A 124 8.93 -13.63 -28.76
N GLY A 125 9.69 -14.18 -27.81
CA GLY A 125 11.16 -14.30 -27.93
C GLY A 125 11.98 -13.03 -27.66
N SER A 126 11.34 -11.94 -27.24
CA SER A 126 11.99 -10.72 -26.73
C SER A 126 11.18 -10.13 -25.56
N VAL A 127 11.88 -9.53 -24.60
CA VAL A 127 11.26 -8.54 -23.68
C VAL A 127 11.52 -7.19 -24.29
N ASP A 128 10.46 -6.53 -24.73
CA ASP A 128 10.51 -5.13 -25.10
C ASP A 128 9.99 -4.25 -23.96
N THR A 129 10.36 -2.98 -24.01
CA THR A 129 9.90 -1.98 -23.03
C THR A 129 8.39 -1.85 -23.04
N VAL A 130 7.75 -2.10 -24.18
CA VAL A 130 6.28 -2.02 -24.33
C VAL A 130 5.59 -3.02 -23.42
N LEU A 131 6.06 -4.27 -23.39
CA LEU A 131 5.52 -5.32 -22.53
C LEU A 131 5.68 -4.99 -21.04
N ILE A 132 6.85 -4.50 -20.63
CA ILE A 132 7.05 -4.10 -19.23
C ILE A 132 6.13 -2.94 -18.86
N MET A 133 6.09 -1.90 -19.69
CA MET A 133 5.27 -0.72 -19.40
C MET A 133 3.77 -1.06 -19.40
N SER A 134 3.33 -1.95 -20.30
CA SER A 134 1.94 -2.40 -20.35
C SER A 134 1.57 -3.30 -19.17
N ALA A 135 2.49 -4.15 -18.68
CA ALA A 135 2.28 -4.96 -17.49
C ALA A 135 2.14 -4.09 -16.24
N PHE A 136 3.01 -3.09 -16.07
CA PHE A 136 2.90 -2.14 -14.96
C PHE A 136 1.62 -1.30 -15.03
N LEU A 137 1.20 -0.89 -16.24
CA LEU A 137 -0.05 -0.16 -16.43
C LEU A 137 -1.27 -1.01 -16.03
N GLN A 138 -1.37 -2.23 -16.58
CA GLN A 138 -2.47 -3.16 -16.26
C GLN A 138 -2.51 -3.47 -14.76
N TYR A 139 -1.36 -3.71 -14.14
CA TYR A 139 -1.26 -3.91 -12.71
C TYR A 139 -1.75 -2.69 -11.92
N ASN A 140 -1.32 -1.48 -12.32
CA ASN A 140 -1.74 -0.25 -11.65
C ASN A 140 -3.25 -0.05 -11.72
N GLU A 141 -3.86 -0.25 -12.89
CA GLU A 141 -5.30 -0.13 -13.08
C GLU A 141 -6.08 -1.14 -12.20
N GLU A 142 -5.61 -2.38 -12.14
CA GLU A 142 -6.19 -3.42 -11.29
C GLU A 142 -6.06 -3.07 -9.81
N ARG A 143 -4.88 -2.60 -9.40
CA ARG A 143 -4.57 -2.16 -8.02
C ARG A 143 -5.43 -0.99 -7.58
N GLU A 144 -5.57 0.04 -8.41
CA GLU A 144 -6.41 1.20 -8.08
C GLU A 144 -7.88 0.81 -7.96
N ARG A 145 -8.39 -0.05 -8.86
CA ARG A 145 -9.75 -0.59 -8.75
C ARG A 145 -9.97 -1.34 -7.44
N LEU A 146 -9.01 -2.17 -7.03
CA LEU A 146 -9.10 -2.93 -5.78
C LEU A 146 -8.99 -2.02 -4.54
N LEU A 147 -8.13 -1.01 -4.57
CA LEU A 147 -8.06 0.00 -3.50
C LEU A 147 -9.35 0.80 -3.37
N HIS A 148 -9.98 1.17 -4.49
CA HIS A 148 -11.28 1.82 -4.48
C HIS A 148 -12.35 0.93 -3.84
N LYS A 149 -12.44 -0.33 -4.27
CA LYS A 149 -13.37 -1.31 -3.71
C LYS A 149 -13.15 -1.53 -2.20
N GLU A 150 -11.90 -1.56 -1.77
CA GLU A 150 -11.56 -1.72 -0.35
C GLU A 150 -11.97 -0.49 0.48
N LYS A 151 -11.75 0.72 -0.04
CA LYS A 151 -12.20 1.97 0.59
C LYS A 151 -13.72 2.00 0.72
N GLU A 152 -14.44 1.63 -0.32
CA GLU A 152 -15.91 1.54 -0.31
C GLU A 152 -16.40 0.52 0.72
N ARG A 153 -15.79 -0.66 0.77
CA ARG A 153 -16.11 -1.69 1.77
C ARG A 153 -15.93 -1.18 3.20
N LYS A 154 -14.79 -0.55 3.49
CA LYS A 154 -14.50 0.03 4.81
C LYS A 154 -15.47 1.17 5.17
N ALA A 155 -15.87 1.99 4.19
CA ALA A 155 -16.85 3.05 4.41
C ALA A 155 -18.24 2.47 4.77
N ILE A 156 -18.69 1.45 4.05
CA ILE A 156 -19.96 0.75 4.33
C ILE A 156 -19.92 0.07 5.71
N GLU A 157 -18.81 -0.60 6.04
CA GLU A 157 -18.62 -1.25 7.33
C GLU A 157 -18.67 -0.23 8.48
N TYR A 158 -17.95 0.88 8.34
CA TYR A 158 -17.95 1.97 9.30
C TYR A 158 -19.34 2.57 9.49
N GLU A 159 -20.06 2.84 8.39
CA GLU A 159 -21.41 3.42 8.45
C GLU A 159 -22.41 2.48 9.13
N SER A 160 -22.37 1.20 8.78
CA SER A 160 -23.20 0.15 9.39
C SER A 160 -22.92 0.03 10.89
N TRP A 161 -21.65 -0.07 11.28
CA TRP A 161 -21.24 -0.11 12.68
C TRP A 161 -21.66 1.15 13.43
N ARG A 162 -21.42 2.33 12.86
CA ARG A 162 -21.74 3.62 13.47
C ARG A 162 -23.23 3.73 13.77
N LYS A 163 -24.09 3.33 12.83
CA LYS A 163 -25.55 3.39 13.00
C LYS A 163 -26.00 2.55 14.19
N VAL A 164 -25.65 1.26 14.19
CA VAL A 164 -26.02 0.31 15.26
C VAL A 164 -25.46 0.76 16.61
N ARG A 165 -24.18 1.16 16.64
CA ARG A 165 -23.52 1.56 17.89
C ARG A 165 -24.06 2.89 18.44
N SER A 166 -24.42 3.83 17.57
CA SER A 166 -25.02 5.10 18.00
C SER A 166 -26.38 4.89 18.65
N GLU A 167 -27.19 3.96 18.14
CA GLU A 167 -28.49 3.61 18.75
C GLU A 167 -28.29 3.00 20.14
N GLN A 168 -27.35 2.06 20.30
CA GLN A 168 -27.01 1.46 21.60
C GLN A 168 -26.51 2.52 22.60
N LEU A 169 -25.55 3.36 22.18
CA LEU A 169 -24.99 4.40 23.04
C LEU A 169 -26.02 5.44 23.47
N ARG A 170 -27.02 5.76 22.64
CA ARG A 170 -28.10 6.67 23.04
C ARG A 170 -28.87 6.11 24.23
N THR A 171 -29.23 4.83 24.20
CA THR A 171 -29.91 4.20 25.34
C THR A 171 -29.02 4.15 26.59
N GLU A 172 -27.75 3.76 26.43
CA GLU A 172 -26.79 3.71 27.54
C GLU A 172 -26.60 5.09 28.19
N VAL A 173 -26.32 6.12 27.38
CA VAL A 173 -26.06 7.49 27.84
C VAL A 173 -27.32 8.14 28.40
N TYR A 174 -28.49 7.90 27.82
CA TYR A 174 -29.75 8.39 28.38
C TYR A 174 -29.97 7.86 29.80
N ASN A 175 -29.80 6.55 30.01
CA ASN A 175 -29.94 5.93 31.33
C ASN A 175 -28.89 6.45 32.32
N GLU A 176 -27.64 6.63 31.88
CA GLU A 176 -26.55 7.19 32.68
C GLU A 176 -26.85 8.62 33.13
N LEU A 177 -27.24 9.49 32.20
CA LEU A 177 -27.55 10.90 32.48
C LEU A 177 -28.79 11.04 33.35
N SER A 178 -29.85 10.29 33.07
CA SER A 178 -31.10 10.31 33.85
C SER A 178 -30.87 9.86 35.30
N SER A 179 -29.95 8.91 35.52
CA SER A 179 -29.59 8.44 36.86
C SER A 179 -28.69 9.43 37.62
N LYS A 180 -27.74 10.08 36.92
CA LYS A 180 -26.80 11.04 37.52
C LYS A 180 -27.41 12.42 37.76
N HIS A 181 -28.38 12.81 36.93
CA HIS A 181 -29.01 14.12 36.94
C HIS A 181 -30.54 13.98 36.95
N PRO A 182 -31.14 13.50 38.06
CA PRO A 182 -32.58 13.29 38.16
C PRO A 182 -33.39 14.60 38.09
N ASP A 183 -32.74 15.74 38.28
CA ASP A 183 -33.29 17.10 38.22
C ASP A 183 -33.34 17.68 36.79
N TRP A 184 -32.65 17.05 35.83
CA TRP A 184 -32.63 17.54 34.45
C TRP A 184 -33.96 17.30 33.75
N LEU A 185 -34.42 18.30 33.00
CA LEU A 185 -35.53 18.13 32.07
C LEU A 185 -35.11 17.21 30.92
N THR A 186 -36.05 16.42 30.41
CA THR A 186 -35.85 15.50 29.28
C THR A 186 -35.13 16.14 28.10
N GLY A 187 -35.44 17.40 27.76
CA GLY A 187 -34.77 18.14 26.69
C GLY A 187 -33.26 18.38 26.94
N GLN A 188 -32.87 18.65 28.19
CA GLN A 188 -31.46 18.87 28.57
C GLN A 188 -30.66 17.55 28.51
N ILE A 189 -31.29 16.43 28.87
CA ILE A 189 -30.71 15.09 28.74
C ILE A 189 -30.44 14.77 27.26
N TYR A 190 -31.40 15.02 26.36
CA TYR A 190 -31.22 14.75 24.92
C TYR A 190 -30.12 15.60 24.28
N GLU A 191 -29.99 16.87 24.67
CA GLU A 191 -28.95 17.77 24.15
C GLU A 191 -27.55 17.27 24.54
N HIS A 192 -27.34 16.97 25.83
CA HIS A 192 -26.05 16.44 26.32
C HIS A 192 -25.76 15.04 25.77
N MET A 193 -26.78 14.19 25.66
CA MET A 193 -26.64 12.83 25.13
C MET A 193 -26.08 12.86 23.70
N ASN A 194 -26.60 13.73 22.82
CA ASN A 194 -26.12 13.80 21.44
C ASN A 194 -24.62 14.15 21.35
N GLN A 195 -24.15 15.08 22.18
CA GLN A 195 -22.74 15.46 22.24
C GLN A 195 -21.86 14.30 22.72
N VAL A 196 -22.27 13.63 23.80
CA VAL A 196 -21.53 12.50 24.38
C VAL A 196 -21.48 11.32 23.41
N VAL A 197 -22.59 11.00 22.73
CA VAL A 197 -22.65 9.90 21.75
C VAL A 197 -21.71 10.16 20.58
N VAL A 198 -21.69 11.39 20.03
CA VAL A 198 -20.77 11.75 18.94
C VAL A 198 -19.31 11.59 19.35
N GLN A 199 -18.95 12.05 20.56
CA GLN A 199 -17.58 11.93 21.06
C GLN A 199 -17.18 10.47 21.31
N ARG A 200 -18.04 9.66 21.94
CA ARG A 200 -17.77 8.23 22.18
C ARG A 200 -17.63 7.45 20.89
N ILE A 201 -18.52 7.68 19.91
CA ILE A 201 -18.41 7.06 18.58
C ILE A 201 -17.09 7.41 17.91
N ALA A 202 -16.67 8.68 17.95
CA ALA A 202 -15.40 9.09 17.34
C ALA A 202 -14.19 8.42 17.99
N LEU A 203 -14.22 8.23 19.32
CA LEU A 203 -13.18 7.54 20.07
C LEU A 203 -13.16 6.04 19.74
N GLU A 204 -14.30 5.36 19.85
CA GLU A 204 -14.43 3.92 19.54
C GLU A 204 -14.06 3.62 18.08
N ALA A 205 -14.44 4.51 17.14
CA ALA A 205 -14.09 4.40 15.73
C ALA A 205 -12.58 4.43 15.51
N LYS A 206 -11.88 5.34 16.21
CA LYS A 206 -10.43 5.49 16.13
C LYS A 206 -9.70 4.27 16.68
N GLU A 207 -10.30 3.53 17.60
CA GLU A 207 -9.74 2.28 18.12
C GLU A 207 -10.03 1.09 17.19
N ARG A 208 -11.24 1.04 16.62
CA ARG A 208 -11.72 -0.10 15.84
C ARG A 208 -11.25 -0.12 14.39
N PHE A 209 -11.15 1.04 13.73
CA PHE A 209 -10.88 1.16 12.29
C PHE A 209 -9.51 1.79 11.97
N LYS A 210 -8.56 1.67 12.91
CA LYS A 210 -7.18 2.16 12.77
C LYS A 210 -6.39 1.39 11.71
#